data_AF-N6UPZ5-F1
#
_entry.id   AF-N6UPZ5-F1
#
_cell.length_a   1.000
_cell.length_b   1.000
_cell.length_c   1.000
_cell.angle_alpha   90.00
_cell.angle_beta   90.00
_cell.angle_gamma   90.00
#
_symmetry.space_group_name_H-M   'P 1'
#
loop_
_entity.id
_entity.type
_entity.pdbx_description
1 polymer ?
#
loop_
_entity_poly.entity_id
_entity_poly.type
_entity_poly.pdbx_seq_one_letter_code
_entity_poly.pdbx_strand_id
1 'polypeptide(L)'
;LEDKQKNGVKWSFLEHKGPVFAAPYESLPKNVIFFYNGQTMKLSEVAEQIAGLYAKMLDHDYTKKKIFNKNFFEDWRASMTDEERKVITDLSKCNFKQLHAYFMDLAEKNRNRTKEEKLELKEKNEALLKEFGFCTIDGRKEKISNFKIKPPGLFLGRGEHPKMGKLKRRVQPEDIIINCSKTSTIPVAPPGHKWKEIRHDNNVTWLASWTENVQHQVKYIMLHSSSKLQGEKDLQKYETIRKLHQKIDEIREKYQTDLKSKEMKIKQRAVALYFIDKLALRPGNQKDEDQADTVGCCSLRCEHIELHEEKDGKYYVVVFDFLGKDSIRYYNEVPVEKRVFKNLRLFMENKKKGDDLFDKLNTQILNKYLNDLMKGLTA
;
A
#
# COMPACT_ATOMS: atom_id res chain seq x y z
N LEU A 1 28.07 -19.35 -1.30
CA LEU A 1 26.91 -18.40 -1.42
C LEU A 1 25.82 -18.97 -2.33
N GLU A 2 26.19 -19.69 -3.39
CA GLU A 2 25.25 -20.40 -4.28
C GLU A 2 24.39 -21.47 -3.59
N ASP A 3 24.87 -22.12 -2.51
CA ASP A 3 24.09 -23.18 -1.85
C ASP A 3 22.98 -22.69 -0.91
N LYS A 4 23.07 -21.47 -0.34
CA LYS A 4 22.01 -20.95 0.56
C LYS A 4 20.71 -20.66 -0.20
N GLN A 5 20.79 -20.29 -1.48
CA GLN A 5 19.61 -19.97 -2.30
C GLN A 5 18.78 -21.21 -2.69
N LYS A 6 19.36 -22.42 -2.69
CA LYS A 6 18.67 -23.64 -3.13
C LYS A 6 17.57 -24.11 -2.16
N ASN A 7 17.63 -23.72 -0.87
CA ASN A 7 16.69 -24.18 0.16
C ASN A 7 15.74 -23.10 0.71
N GLY A 8 15.69 -21.90 0.10
CA GLY A 8 14.80 -20.82 0.54
C GLY A 8 15.30 -19.99 1.74
N VAL A 9 16.32 -20.47 2.46
CA VAL A 9 16.96 -19.81 3.60
C VAL A 9 17.55 -18.46 3.19
N LYS A 10 17.22 -17.41 3.94
CA LYS A 10 17.64 -16.01 3.71
C LYS A 10 18.78 -15.58 4.61
N TRP A 11 18.90 -16.18 5.78
CA TRP A 11 19.95 -15.86 6.75
C TRP A 11 20.18 -17.04 7.69
N SER A 12 21.34 -17.07 8.33
CA SER A 12 21.71 -18.03 9.39
C SER A 12 21.69 -17.35 10.77
N PHE A 13 22.04 -16.07 10.83
CA PHE A 13 21.97 -15.25 12.03
C PHE A 13 21.25 -13.93 11.77
N LEU A 14 20.34 -13.53 12.66
CA LEU A 14 19.65 -12.24 12.66
C LEU A 14 19.45 -11.74 14.09
N GLU A 15 20.00 -10.58 14.41
CA GLU A 15 19.82 -9.88 15.69
C GLU A 15 19.48 -8.41 15.45
N HIS A 16 18.50 -7.89 16.19
CA HIS A 16 18.11 -6.47 16.14
C HIS A 16 17.55 -6.02 17.50
N LYS A 17 17.31 -4.71 17.67
CA LYS A 17 16.75 -4.14 18.92
C LYS A 17 15.23 -4.04 18.95
N GLY A 18 14.56 -4.36 17.84
CA GLY A 18 13.10 -4.29 17.73
C GLY A 18 12.63 -2.96 17.14
N PRO A 19 11.31 -2.73 17.05
CA PRO A 19 10.76 -1.48 16.57
C PRO A 19 10.89 -0.35 17.59
N VAL A 20 10.89 0.89 17.10
CA VAL A 20 10.64 2.09 17.90
C VAL A 20 9.17 2.47 17.78
N PHE A 21 8.45 2.51 18.90
CA PHE A 21 7.06 2.91 18.96
C PHE A 21 6.89 4.42 18.75
N ALA A 22 5.73 4.81 18.21
CA ALA A 22 5.36 6.22 18.15
C ALA A 22 5.24 6.79 19.57
N ALA A 23 5.66 8.04 19.77
CA ALA A 23 5.53 8.73 21.05
C ALA A 23 4.08 8.66 21.59
N PRO A 24 3.90 8.62 22.93
CA PRO A 24 2.57 8.68 23.54
C PRO A 24 1.84 9.97 23.12
N TYR A 25 0.52 9.98 23.30
CA TYR A 25 -0.26 11.19 23.07
C TYR A 25 0.04 12.21 24.17
N GLU A 26 0.08 13.48 23.81
CA GLU A 26 0.18 14.59 24.74
C GLU A 26 -1.14 15.35 24.68
N SER A 27 -1.86 15.39 25.80
CA SER A 27 -3.17 16.04 25.89
C SER A 27 -3.08 17.52 25.58
N LEU A 28 -4.17 18.06 25.03
CA LEU A 28 -4.25 19.45 24.64
C LEU A 28 -4.10 20.39 25.86
N PRO A 29 -3.48 21.56 25.69
CA PRO A 29 -3.50 22.60 26.72
C PRO A 29 -4.93 22.95 27.12
N LYS A 30 -5.17 23.26 28.41
CA LYS A 30 -6.52 23.52 28.95
C LYS A 30 -7.27 24.66 28.24
N ASN A 31 -6.55 25.58 27.61
CA ASN A 31 -7.10 26.71 26.86
C ASN A 31 -7.51 26.36 25.42
N VAL A 32 -7.25 25.14 24.94
CA VAL A 32 -7.70 24.65 23.64
C VAL A 32 -8.99 23.86 23.86
N ILE A 33 -10.13 24.43 23.45
CA ILE A 33 -11.45 23.93 23.83
C ILE A 33 -12.15 23.31 22.62
N PHE A 34 -12.72 22.12 22.80
CA PHE A 34 -13.65 21.52 21.85
C PHE A 34 -15.08 22.02 22.12
N PHE A 35 -15.84 22.31 21.06
CA PHE A 35 -17.23 22.70 21.18
C PHE A 35 -18.14 21.74 20.42
N TYR A 36 -19.26 21.41 21.04
CA TYR A 36 -20.35 20.67 20.41
C TYR A 36 -21.63 21.49 20.51
N ASN A 37 -22.27 21.76 19.37
CA ASN A 37 -23.50 22.56 19.29
C ASN A 37 -23.41 23.92 20.01
N GLY A 38 -22.25 24.58 19.88
CA GLY A 38 -21.95 25.88 20.51
C GLY A 38 -21.57 25.82 21.99
N GLN A 39 -21.68 24.66 22.66
CA GLN A 39 -21.31 24.48 24.06
C GLN A 39 -19.91 23.89 24.21
N THR A 40 -19.19 24.29 25.25
CA THR A 40 -17.87 23.73 25.57
C THR A 40 -18.02 22.29 26.08
N MET A 41 -17.12 21.41 25.66
CA MET A 41 -17.12 20.02 26.08
C MET A 41 -15.69 19.52 26.23
N LYS A 42 -15.36 18.96 27.40
CA LYS A 42 -14.08 18.31 27.63
C LYS A 42 -14.18 16.86 27.14
N LEU A 43 -13.29 16.49 26.22
CA LEU A 43 -13.19 15.13 25.72
C LEU A 43 -12.33 14.26 26.65
N SER A 44 -12.59 12.96 26.66
CA SER A 44 -11.70 11.93 27.18
C SER A 44 -10.40 11.91 26.36
N GLU A 45 -9.29 11.46 26.96
CA GLU A 45 -7.98 11.51 26.29
C GLU A 45 -7.98 10.77 24.93
N VAL A 46 -8.65 9.62 24.86
CA VAL A 46 -8.78 8.82 23.64
C VAL A 46 -9.60 9.56 22.58
N ALA A 47 -10.75 10.12 22.96
CA ALA A 47 -11.59 10.88 22.05
C ALA A 47 -10.90 12.18 21.60
N GLU A 48 -10.18 12.85 22.48
CA GLU A 48 -9.40 14.06 22.20
C GLU A 48 -8.28 13.78 21.20
N GLN A 49 -7.52 12.70 21.40
CA GLN A 49 -6.47 12.30 20.47
C GLN A 49 -7.01 12.13 19.05
N ILE A 50 -8.14 11.41 18.90
CA ILE A 50 -8.74 11.12 17.60
C ILE A 50 -9.37 12.38 16.99
N ALA A 51 -10.04 13.21 17.78
CA ALA A 51 -10.52 14.53 17.37
C ALA A 51 -9.36 15.39 16.83
N GLY A 52 -8.20 15.35 17.49
CA GLY A 52 -7.00 16.05 17.07
C GLY A 52 -6.46 15.58 15.72
N LEU A 53 -6.58 14.29 15.39
CA LEU A 53 -6.22 13.77 14.06
C LEU A 53 -7.08 14.39 12.95
N TYR A 54 -8.38 14.52 13.18
CA TYR A 54 -9.29 15.18 12.24
C TYR A 54 -9.05 16.69 12.18
N ALA A 55 -8.86 17.33 13.33
CA ALA A 55 -8.58 18.76 13.41
C ALA A 55 -7.32 19.15 12.64
N LYS A 56 -6.24 18.34 12.66
CA LYS A 56 -5.03 18.56 11.83
C LYS A 56 -5.31 18.59 10.32
N MET A 57 -6.44 18.04 9.89
CA MET A 57 -6.83 17.88 8.50
C MET A 57 -8.00 18.79 8.09
N LEU A 58 -8.45 19.71 8.95
CA LEU A 58 -9.70 20.45 8.74
C LEU A 58 -9.79 21.14 7.37
N ASP A 59 -8.68 21.71 6.90
CA ASP A 59 -8.57 22.40 5.60
C ASP A 59 -8.21 21.49 4.41
N HIS A 60 -7.96 20.20 4.65
CA HIS A 60 -7.58 19.25 3.61
C HIS A 60 -8.82 18.77 2.82
N ASP A 61 -8.70 18.61 1.51
CA ASP A 61 -9.80 18.10 0.65
C ASP A 61 -10.47 16.79 1.10
N TYR A 62 -9.82 15.96 1.92
CA TYR A 62 -10.46 14.77 2.47
C TYR A 62 -11.63 15.11 3.40
N THR A 63 -11.57 16.17 4.19
CA THR A 63 -12.67 16.58 5.10
C THR A 63 -13.86 17.15 4.34
N LYS A 64 -13.73 17.41 3.04
CA LYS A 64 -14.84 17.76 2.15
C LYS A 64 -15.58 16.51 1.64
N LYS A 65 -14.98 15.32 1.74
CA LYS A 65 -15.55 14.06 1.23
C LYS A 65 -16.50 13.42 2.24
N LYS A 66 -17.71 13.10 1.79
CA LYS A 66 -18.76 12.47 2.62
C LYS A 66 -18.31 11.13 3.24
N ILE A 67 -17.66 10.27 2.44
CA ILE A 67 -17.18 8.95 2.90
C ILE A 67 -16.13 9.11 4.00
N PHE A 68 -15.19 10.05 3.84
CA PHE A 68 -14.17 10.34 4.84
C PHE A 68 -14.77 10.75 6.18
N ASN A 69 -15.70 11.71 6.15
CA ASN A 69 -16.38 12.21 7.34
C ASN A 69 -17.24 11.15 8.02
N LYS A 70 -17.96 10.34 7.24
CA LYS A 70 -18.75 9.21 7.76
C LYS A 70 -17.88 8.21 8.50
N ASN A 71 -16.82 7.73 7.85
CA ASN A 71 -15.91 6.73 8.42
C ASN A 71 -15.15 7.25 9.64
N PHE A 72 -14.68 8.50 9.59
CA PHE A 72 -14.07 9.16 10.74
C PHE A 72 -15.04 9.20 11.93
N PHE A 73 -16.26 9.68 11.70
CA PHE A 73 -17.22 9.89 12.77
C PHE A 73 -17.66 8.58 13.43
N GLU A 74 -17.84 7.52 12.63
CA GLU A 74 -18.13 6.18 13.12
C GLU A 74 -17.03 5.67 14.07
N ASP A 75 -15.77 5.71 13.63
CA ASP A 75 -14.64 5.21 14.41
C ASP A 75 -14.35 6.09 15.64
N TRP A 76 -14.53 7.41 15.51
CA TRP A 76 -14.38 8.34 16.63
C TRP A 76 -15.44 8.08 17.70
N ARG A 77 -16.72 7.96 17.32
CA ARG A 77 -17.79 7.60 18.27
C ARG A 77 -17.57 6.24 18.92
N ALA A 78 -17.00 5.26 18.20
CA ALA A 78 -16.69 3.96 18.77
C ALA A 78 -15.64 4.04 19.89
N SER A 79 -14.76 5.04 19.87
CA SER A 79 -13.70 5.28 20.86
C SER A 79 -14.10 6.15 22.06
N MET A 80 -15.27 6.79 22.00
CA MET A 80 -15.80 7.66 23.04
C MET A 80 -16.34 6.89 24.24
N THR A 81 -16.36 7.54 25.41
CA THR A 81 -17.14 7.05 26.56
C THR A 81 -18.65 7.07 26.25
N ASP A 82 -19.44 6.41 27.08
CA ASP A 82 -20.89 6.36 26.89
C ASP A 82 -21.53 7.76 27.02
N GLU A 83 -21.04 8.60 27.92
CA GLU A 83 -21.49 9.98 28.12
C GLU A 83 -21.18 10.83 26.88
N GLU A 84 -19.96 10.75 26.38
CA GLU A 84 -19.55 11.48 25.18
C GLU A 84 -20.37 11.06 23.96
N ARG A 85 -20.58 9.75 23.80
CA ARG A 85 -21.33 9.16 22.68
C ARG A 85 -22.81 9.53 22.70
N LYS A 86 -23.41 9.70 23.88
CA LYS A 86 -24.80 10.18 24.03
C LYS A 86 -24.96 11.62 23.57
N VAL A 87 -23.96 12.48 23.84
CA VAL A 87 -23.98 13.89 23.47
C VAL A 87 -23.61 14.07 21.99
N ILE A 88 -22.46 13.53 21.57
CA ILE A 88 -21.90 13.74 20.23
C ILE A 88 -22.56 12.77 19.24
N THR A 89 -23.62 13.24 18.58
CA THR A 89 -24.44 12.44 17.66
C THR A 89 -24.36 12.88 16.20
N ASP A 90 -23.83 14.08 15.94
CA ASP A 90 -23.78 14.69 14.60
C ASP A 90 -22.46 15.43 14.41
N LEU A 91 -21.66 15.01 13.42
CA LEU A 91 -20.37 15.61 13.11
C LEU A 91 -20.49 17.09 12.72
N SER A 92 -21.60 17.51 12.10
CA SER A 92 -21.78 18.89 11.65
C SER A 92 -21.92 19.89 12.80
N LYS A 93 -22.29 19.40 13.99
CA LYS A 93 -22.38 20.19 15.23
C LYS A 93 -21.04 20.27 15.99
N CYS A 94 -20.04 19.48 15.57
CA CYS A 94 -18.71 19.50 16.16
C CYS A 94 -17.91 20.67 15.60
N ASN A 95 -17.26 21.44 16.48
CA ASN A 95 -16.39 22.53 16.08
C ASN A 95 -14.94 22.25 16.48
N PHE A 96 -14.13 21.93 15.48
CA PHE A 96 -12.71 21.62 15.63
C PHE A 96 -11.79 22.83 15.42
N LYS A 97 -12.32 24.05 15.25
CA LYS A 97 -11.52 25.22 14.83
C LYS A 97 -10.41 25.57 15.82
N GLN A 98 -10.67 25.52 17.13
CA GLN A 98 -9.62 25.80 18.12
C GLN A 98 -8.52 24.73 18.14
N LEU A 99 -8.91 23.44 18.04
CA LEU A 99 -7.96 22.33 17.91
C LEU A 99 -7.11 22.50 16.64
N HIS A 100 -7.76 22.84 15.53
CA HIS A 100 -7.09 23.08 14.26
C HIS A 100 -6.08 24.23 14.37
N ALA A 101 -6.50 25.39 14.91
CA ALA A 101 -5.63 26.55 15.12
C ALA A 101 -4.41 26.20 15.99
N TYR A 102 -4.61 25.46 17.08
CA TYR A 102 -3.52 24.97 17.93
C TYR A 102 -2.52 24.10 17.14
N PHE A 103 -3.01 23.15 16.33
CA PHE A 103 -2.11 22.29 15.55
C PHE A 103 -1.42 23.03 14.40
N MET A 104 -2.04 24.06 13.83
CA MET A 104 -1.40 24.92 12.82
C MET A 104 -0.28 25.75 13.45
N ASP A 105 -0.53 26.39 14.61
CA ASP A 105 0.49 27.11 15.39
C ASP A 105 1.64 26.18 15.82
N LEU A 106 1.33 24.98 16.32
CA LEU A 106 2.34 23.98 16.67
C LEU A 106 3.17 23.57 15.45
N ALA A 107 2.55 23.39 14.28
CA ALA A 107 3.25 23.06 13.05
C ALA A 107 4.17 24.21 12.58
N GLU A 108 3.72 25.46 12.73
CA GLU A 108 4.50 26.66 12.42
C GLU A 108 5.70 26.81 13.36
N LYS A 109 5.49 26.71 14.68
CA LYS A 109 6.57 26.68 15.69
C LYS A 109 7.59 25.58 15.37
N ASN A 110 7.11 24.39 15.00
CA ASN A 110 7.98 23.28 14.63
C ASN A 110 8.83 23.53 13.37
N ARG A 111 8.34 24.31 12.40
CA ARG A 111 9.10 24.75 11.22
C ARG A 111 10.11 25.84 11.59
N ASN A 112 9.70 26.74 12.47
CA ASN A 112 10.46 27.92 12.91
C ASN A 112 11.37 27.66 14.12
N ARG A 113 11.59 26.39 14.51
CA ARG A 113 12.54 26.02 15.57
C ARG A 113 13.90 26.67 15.41
N THR A 114 14.50 27.01 16.54
CA THR A 114 15.85 27.60 16.61
C THR A 114 16.91 26.62 16.09
N LYS A 115 18.13 27.12 15.87
CA LYS A 115 19.24 26.25 15.44
C LYS A 115 19.58 25.22 16.52
N GLU A 116 19.53 25.63 17.78
CA GLU A 116 19.80 24.83 18.96
C GLU A 116 18.77 23.70 19.11
N GLU A 117 17.47 24.01 19.01
CA GLU A 117 16.39 23.00 19.06
C GLU A 117 16.46 22.00 17.90
N LYS A 118 16.81 22.49 16.69
CA LYS A 118 17.01 21.64 15.51
C LYS A 118 18.22 20.71 15.70
N LEU A 119 19.29 21.19 16.31
CA LEU A 119 20.48 20.39 16.63
C LEU A 119 20.15 19.32 17.66
N GLU A 120 19.48 19.67 18.76
CA GLU A 120 19.08 18.71 19.80
C GLU A 120 18.17 17.61 19.22
N LEU A 121 17.20 17.97 18.38
CA LEU A 121 16.33 17.00 17.71
C LEU A 121 17.10 16.10 16.73
N LYS A 122 18.12 16.64 16.05
CA LYS A 122 18.99 15.86 15.16
C LYS A 122 19.80 14.85 15.96
N GLU A 123 20.41 15.26 17.06
CA GLU A 123 21.20 14.38 17.94
C GLU A 123 20.35 13.26 18.56
N LYS A 124 19.14 13.58 19.05
CA LYS A 124 18.17 12.57 19.52
C LYS A 124 17.81 11.56 18.42
N ASN A 125 17.59 12.03 17.20
CA ASN A 125 17.31 11.15 16.06
C ASN A 125 18.51 10.29 15.65
N GLU A 126 19.73 10.83 15.72
CA GLU A 126 20.96 10.09 15.43
C GLU A 126 21.25 9.04 16.50
N ALA A 127 21.03 9.34 17.78
CA ALA A 127 21.15 8.36 18.86
C ALA A 127 20.18 7.19 18.65
N LEU A 128 18.91 7.50 18.35
CA LEU A 128 17.90 6.48 18.06
C LEU A 128 18.25 5.66 16.79
N LEU A 129 18.80 6.29 15.76
CA LEU A 129 19.26 5.60 14.55
C LEU A 129 20.46 4.67 14.85
N LYS A 130 21.40 5.11 15.70
CA LYS A 130 22.55 4.29 16.10
C LYS A 130 22.12 3.04 16.85
N GLU A 131 21.10 3.17 17.70
CA GLU A 131 20.59 2.08 18.54
C GLU A 131 19.63 1.12 17.79
N PHE A 132 18.63 1.66 17.08
CA PHE A 132 17.55 0.87 16.47
C PHE A 132 17.60 0.81 14.94
N GLY A 133 18.43 1.63 14.30
CA GLY A 133 18.49 1.76 12.85
C GLY A 133 19.30 0.69 12.14
N PHE A 134 19.89 -0.25 12.87
CA PHE A 134 20.74 -1.31 12.34
C PHE A 134 20.41 -2.66 12.98
N CYS A 135 20.65 -3.73 12.22
CA CYS A 135 20.65 -5.11 12.70
C CYS A 135 21.97 -5.78 12.35
N THR A 136 22.25 -6.91 13.01
CA THR A 136 23.34 -7.81 12.62
C THR A 136 22.73 -8.99 11.88
N ILE A 137 23.12 -9.20 10.62
CA ILE A 137 22.67 -10.33 9.80
C ILE A 137 23.88 -11.04 9.19
N ASP A 138 24.02 -12.34 9.45
CA ASP A 138 25.16 -13.16 9.02
C ASP A 138 26.53 -12.48 9.27
N GLY A 139 26.70 -11.88 10.46
CA GLY A 139 27.93 -11.19 10.87
C GLY A 139 28.14 -9.79 10.30
N ARG A 140 27.17 -9.26 9.52
CA ARG A 140 27.23 -7.90 8.94
C ARG A 140 26.25 -6.97 9.62
N LYS A 141 26.71 -5.75 9.91
CA LYS A 141 25.83 -4.66 10.36
C LYS A 141 25.14 -4.05 9.15
N GLU A 142 23.81 -4.19 9.10
CA GLU A 142 22.98 -3.74 7.98
C GLU A 142 21.95 -2.71 8.46
N LYS A 143 21.67 -1.72 7.62
CA LYS A 143 20.71 -0.64 7.93
C LYS A 143 19.28 -1.16 7.81
N ILE A 144 18.41 -0.74 8.72
CA ILE A 144 16.96 -1.01 8.70
C ILE A 144 16.24 0.17 8.05
N SER A 145 15.29 -0.10 7.14
CA SER A 145 14.60 0.96 6.38
C SER A 145 13.60 1.75 7.22
N ASN A 146 12.76 1.07 7.99
CA ASN A 146 11.59 1.63 8.66
C ASN A 146 11.43 1.13 10.10
N PHE A 147 12.48 1.26 10.91
CA PHE A 147 12.49 0.80 12.31
C PHE A 147 11.49 1.54 13.23
N LYS A 148 11.02 2.74 12.83
CA LYS A 148 9.97 3.48 13.54
C LYS A 148 8.58 3.03 13.08
N ILE A 149 7.74 2.57 14.01
CA ILE A 149 6.33 2.29 13.76
C ILE A 149 5.61 3.62 13.44
N LYS A 150 4.73 3.59 12.44
CA LYS A 150 3.95 4.76 12.06
C LYS A 150 2.98 5.15 13.19
N PRO A 151 2.86 6.45 13.51
CA PRO A 151 1.89 6.91 14.50
C PRO A 151 0.43 6.63 14.07
N PRO A 152 -0.52 6.61 15.02
CA PRO A 152 -1.94 6.57 14.69
C PRO A 152 -2.33 7.77 13.82
N GLY A 153 -3.38 7.60 13.01
CA GLY A 153 -3.80 8.61 12.04
C GLY A 153 -5.11 8.25 11.36
N LEU A 154 -5.57 9.08 10.43
CA LEU A 154 -6.70 8.75 9.57
C LEU A 154 -6.22 8.08 8.28
N PHE A 155 -6.99 7.12 7.77
CA PHE A 155 -6.66 6.42 6.54
C PHE A 155 -6.93 7.29 5.32
N LEU A 156 -5.86 7.79 4.69
CA LEU A 156 -5.93 8.59 3.46
C LEU A 156 -5.86 7.66 2.24
N GLY A 157 -6.95 6.92 2.00
CA GLY A 157 -7.09 6.06 0.84
C GLY A 157 -7.12 6.88 -0.45
N ARG A 158 -6.32 6.50 -1.44
CA ARG A 158 -6.22 7.20 -2.74
C ARG A 158 -7.50 7.01 -3.57
N GLY A 159 -7.85 8.01 -4.39
CA GLY A 159 -9.08 8.01 -5.18
C GLY A 159 -10.35 8.04 -4.32
N GLU A 160 -11.37 7.31 -4.78
CA GLU A 160 -12.64 7.12 -4.07
C GLU A 160 -12.61 5.85 -3.19
N HIS A 161 -11.58 5.73 -2.35
CA HIS A 161 -11.43 4.56 -1.49
C HIS A 161 -12.53 4.51 -0.41
N PRO A 162 -13.31 3.41 -0.29
CA PRO A 162 -14.46 3.33 0.62
C PRO A 162 -14.09 3.39 2.11
N LYS A 163 -12.83 3.11 2.47
CA LYS A 163 -12.31 3.14 3.85
C LYS A 163 -11.59 4.45 4.21
N MET A 164 -11.55 5.45 3.32
CA MET A 164 -10.93 6.73 3.64
C MET A 164 -11.54 7.34 4.91
N GLY A 165 -10.74 7.92 5.80
CA GLY A 165 -11.21 8.48 7.07
C GLY A 165 -11.29 7.49 8.24
N LYS A 166 -11.24 6.18 8.00
CA LYS A 166 -11.13 5.17 9.08
C LYS A 166 -9.88 5.41 9.93
N LEU A 167 -9.97 5.14 11.23
CA LEU A 167 -8.88 5.31 12.18
C LEU A 167 -7.82 4.22 11.99
N LYS A 168 -6.60 4.61 11.68
CA LYS A 168 -5.40 3.77 11.86
C LYS A 168 -5.02 3.82 13.32
N ARG A 169 -5.19 2.70 14.01
CA ARG A 169 -4.95 2.60 15.46
C ARG A 169 -3.46 2.66 15.78
N ARG A 170 -3.15 3.03 17.02
CA ARG A 170 -1.81 2.91 17.57
C ARG A 170 -1.49 1.42 17.67
N VAL A 171 -0.36 1.02 17.09
CA VAL A 171 0.16 -0.34 17.20
C VAL A 171 0.80 -0.51 18.58
N GLN A 172 0.39 -1.54 19.31
CA GLN A 172 0.93 -1.89 20.62
C GLN A 172 1.98 -3.01 20.51
N PRO A 173 2.84 -3.21 21.53
CA PRO A 173 3.74 -4.36 21.56
C PRO A 173 3.03 -5.71 21.36
N GLU A 174 1.81 -5.83 21.89
CA GLU A 174 0.97 -7.02 21.78
C GLU A 174 0.45 -7.28 20.35
N ASP A 175 0.64 -6.35 19.42
CA ASP A 175 0.35 -6.52 17.99
C ASP A 175 1.58 -6.98 17.18
N ILE A 176 2.79 -6.84 17.75
CA ILE A 176 4.06 -7.04 17.04
C ILE A 176 4.53 -8.49 17.14
N ILE A 177 4.83 -9.05 15.98
CA ILE A 177 5.60 -10.30 15.83
C ILE A 177 7.05 -9.95 15.55
N ILE A 178 7.96 -10.42 16.40
CA ILE A 178 9.42 -10.28 16.26
C ILE A 178 10.00 -11.49 15.53
N ASN A 179 10.95 -11.30 14.61
CA ASN A 179 11.66 -12.37 13.93
C ASN A 179 13.17 -12.20 14.02
N CYS A 180 13.83 -13.09 14.76
CA CYS A 180 15.27 -13.06 15.00
C CYS A 180 15.82 -14.49 15.10
N SER A 181 17.14 -14.67 15.27
CA SER A 181 17.71 -16.00 15.50
C SER A 181 17.43 -16.52 16.91
N LYS A 182 17.27 -17.84 17.05
CA LYS A 182 17.16 -18.51 18.36
C LYS A 182 18.35 -18.21 19.28
N THR A 183 19.53 -18.03 18.69
CA THR A 183 20.80 -17.77 19.39
C THR A 183 21.15 -16.28 19.49
N SER A 184 20.27 -15.39 19.02
CA SER A 184 20.48 -13.94 19.15
C SER A 184 19.93 -13.42 20.48
N THR A 185 20.31 -12.20 20.82
CA THR A 185 19.65 -11.43 21.88
C THR A 185 18.24 -11.04 21.40
N ILE A 186 17.22 -11.63 22.00
CA ILE A 186 15.82 -11.33 21.68
C ILE A 186 15.50 -9.88 22.14
N PRO A 187 14.92 -9.03 21.28
CA PRO A 187 14.43 -7.71 21.67
C PRO A 187 13.50 -7.78 22.90
N VAL A 188 13.76 -6.94 23.90
CA VAL A 188 12.89 -6.84 25.08
C VAL A 188 11.73 -5.90 24.75
N ALA A 189 10.50 -6.30 25.08
CA ALA A 189 9.33 -5.45 24.93
C ALA A 189 9.39 -4.26 25.91
N PRO A 190 8.71 -3.13 25.62
CA PRO A 190 8.60 -2.03 26.56
C PRO A 190 8.12 -2.51 27.96
N PRO A 191 8.55 -1.86 29.06
CA PRO A 191 8.16 -2.27 30.41
C PRO A 191 6.63 -2.42 30.57
N GLY A 192 6.20 -3.53 31.17
CA GLY A 192 4.78 -3.85 31.37
C GLY A 192 4.07 -4.46 30.15
N HIS A 193 4.74 -4.59 29.02
CA HIS A 193 4.20 -5.14 27.78
C HIS A 193 4.86 -6.45 27.37
N LYS A 194 4.24 -7.15 26.43
CA LYS A 194 4.81 -8.34 25.77
C LYS A 194 4.62 -8.28 24.26
N TRP A 195 5.52 -8.94 23.54
CA TRP A 195 5.33 -9.16 22.10
C TRP A 195 4.16 -10.09 21.85
N LYS A 196 3.50 -9.93 20.70
CA LYS A 196 2.48 -10.87 20.22
C LYS A 196 3.05 -12.28 20.08
N GLU A 197 4.22 -12.35 19.44
CA GLU A 197 4.92 -13.59 19.12
C GLU A 197 6.40 -13.26 18.89
N ILE A 198 7.28 -14.18 19.29
CA ILE A 198 8.69 -14.20 18.87
C ILE A 198 8.88 -15.44 18.00
N ARG A 199 9.37 -15.23 16.79
CA ARG A 199 9.56 -16.26 15.78
C ARG A 199 11.01 -16.29 15.30
N HIS A 200 11.39 -17.43 14.74
CA HIS A 200 12.74 -17.68 14.23
C HIS A 200 12.68 -18.29 12.82
N ASP A 201 12.02 -17.58 11.90
CA ASP A 201 11.82 -18.02 10.53
C ASP A 201 12.87 -17.38 9.61
N ASN A 202 13.83 -18.20 9.21
CA ASN A 202 14.92 -17.80 8.33
C ASN A 202 14.60 -17.87 6.84
N ASN A 203 13.37 -18.23 6.46
CA ASN A 203 12.92 -18.23 5.06
C ASN A 203 12.38 -16.86 4.61
N VAL A 204 12.18 -15.94 5.56
CA VAL A 204 11.70 -14.58 5.32
C VAL A 204 12.77 -13.53 5.63
N THR A 205 12.58 -12.31 5.11
CA THR A 205 13.56 -11.20 5.25
C THR A 205 13.09 -10.06 6.16
N TRP A 206 11.92 -10.18 6.80
CA TRP A 206 11.41 -9.16 7.71
C TRP A 206 11.90 -9.41 9.15
N LEU A 207 12.07 -8.32 9.89
CA LEU A 207 12.60 -8.30 11.26
C LEU A 207 11.44 -8.21 12.28
N ALA A 208 10.42 -7.42 11.96
CA ALA A 208 9.19 -7.37 12.73
C ALA A 208 7.99 -7.23 11.79
N SER A 209 6.83 -7.69 12.23
CA SER A 209 5.58 -7.52 11.49
C SER A 209 4.39 -7.32 12.39
N TRP A 210 3.32 -6.74 11.85
CA TRP A 210 2.02 -6.60 12.52
C TRP A 210 0.92 -6.51 11.48
N THR A 211 -0.32 -6.75 11.89
CA THR A 211 -1.49 -6.59 11.01
C THR A 211 -2.09 -5.22 11.24
N GLU A 212 -2.20 -4.38 10.20
CA GLU A 212 -2.88 -3.09 10.35
C GLU A 212 -4.40 -3.24 10.30
N ASN A 213 -5.12 -2.36 10.99
CA ASN A 213 -6.52 -2.57 11.33
C ASN A 213 -7.55 -2.15 10.25
N VAL A 214 -7.14 -1.45 9.20
CA VAL A 214 -8.06 -0.87 8.21
C VAL A 214 -8.28 -1.81 7.03
N GLN A 215 -7.20 -2.34 6.44
CA GLN A 215 -7.27 -3.32 5.34
C GLN A 215 -6.84 -4.73 5.78
N HIS A 216 -6.54 -4.94 7.07
CA HIS A 216 -6.06 -6.21 7.60
C HIS A 216 -4.78 -6.72 6.90
N GLN A 217 -3.99 -5.81 6.33
CA GLN A 217 -2.74 -6.15 5.68
C GLN A 217 -1.61 -6.27 6.69
N VAL A 218 -0.72 -7.23 6.45
CA VAL A 218 0.52 -7.32 7.24
C VAL A 218 1.49 -6.21 6.80
N LYS A 219 2.03 -5.48 7.77
CA LYS A 219 3.11 -4.51 7.61
C LYS A 219 4.39 -5.09 8.19
N TYR A 220 5.51 -4.68 7.62
CA TYR A 220 6.82 -5.26 7.92
C TYR A 220 7.84 -4.17 8.20
N ILE A 221 8.77 -4.46 9.10
CA ILE A 221 10.08 -3.81 9.19
C ILE A 221 11.07 -4.64 8.39
N MET A 222 11.72 -4.01 7.42
CA MET A 222 12.66 -4.67 6.52
C MET A 222 14.00 -3.92 6.45
N LEU A 223 15.02 -4.62 5.98
CA LEU A 223 16.32 -4.03 5.69
C LEU A 223 16.22 -2.90 4.66
N HIS A 224 17.18 -1.98 4.72
CA HIS A 224 17.33 -0.90 3.75
C HIS A 224 17.71 -1.42 2.36
N SER A 225 17.39 -0.64 1.32
CA SER A 225 17.69 -1.01 -0.08
C SER A 225 19.18 -1.21 -0.37
N SER A 226 20.04 -0.57 0.42
CA SER A 226 21.50 -0.73 0.33
C SER A 226 22.02 -2.03 0.95
N SER A 227 21.17 -2.82 1.62
CA SER A 227 21.59 -4.06 2.25
C SER A 227 21.90 -5.15 1.24
N LYS A 228 22.79 -6.07 1.60
CA LYS A 228 23.17 -7.19 0.72
C LYS A 228 21.96 -7.99 0.24
N LEU A 229 21.06 -8.38 1.13
CA LEU A 229 19.89 -9.20 0.76
C LEU A 229 18.94 -8.47 -0.20
N GLN A 230 18.78 -7.16 -0.04
CA GLN A 230 17.94 -6.39 -0.94
C GLN A 230 18.62 -6.16 -2.29
N GLY A 231 19.93 -5.90 -2.29
CA GLY A 231 20.74 -5.78 -3.50
C GLY A 231 20.80 -7.08 -4.32
N GLU A 232 20.93 -8.24 -3.68
CA GLU A 232 20.91 -9.55 -4.36
C GLU A 232 19.56 -9.82 -5.04
N LYS A 233 18.44 -9.50 -4.38
CA LYS A 233 17.10 -9.59 -4.98
C LYS A 233 16.96 -8.66 -6.18
N ASP A 234 17.46 -7.42 -6.07
CA ASP A 234 17.39 -6.46 -7.18
C ASP A 234 18.29 -6.89 -8.34
N LEU A 235 19.47 -7.44 -8.08
CA LEU A 235 20.32 -8.03 -9.11
C LEU A 235 19.60 -9.19 -9.83
N GLN A 236 19.01 -10.13 -9.08
CA GLN A 236 18.22 -11.23 -9.64
C GLN A 236 17.06 -10.75 -10.52
N LYS A 237 16.36 -9.69 -10.10
CA LYS A 237 15.30 -9.07 -10.90
C LYS A 237 15.83 -8.60 -12.26
N TYR A 238 16.99 -7.94 -12.30
CA TYR A 238 17.59 -7.51 -13.57
C TYR A 238 18.15 -8.68 -14.40
N GLU A 239 18.68 -9.73 -13.76
CA GLU A 239 19.08 -10.95 -14.48
C GLU A 239 17.88 -11.66 -15.13
N THR A 240 16.71 -11.68 -14.47
CA THR A 240 15.46 -12.17 -15.09
C THR A 240 15.08 -11.33 -16.31
N ILE A 241 15.23 -10.00 -16.25
CA ILE A 241 14.96 -9.11 -17.39
C ILE A 241 15.94 -9.36 -18.54
N ARG A 242 17.24 -9.57 -18.25
CA ARG A 242 18.26 -9.92 -19.27
C ARG A 242 17.94 -11.24 -19.97
N LYS A 243 17.47 -12.24 -19.22
CA LYS A 243 17.00 -13.52 -19.79
C LYS A 243 15.74 -13.35 -20.64
N LEU A 244 14.80 -12.52 -20.19
CA LEU A 244 13.61 -12.18 -20.97
C LEU A 244 13.99 -11.52 -22.30
N HIS A 245 14.95 -10.60 -22.29
CA HIS A 245 15.41 -9.92 -23.50
C HIS A 245 15.92 -10.89 -24.57
N GLN A 246 16.58 -11.98 -24.17
CA GLN A 246 17.05 -13.02 -25.09
C GLN A 246 15.92 -13.88 -25.69
N LYS A 247 14.75 -13.95 -25.03
CA LYS A 247 13.61 -14.80 -25.42
C LYS A 247 12.39 -14.02 -25.88
N ILE A 248 12.45 -12.68 -25.89
CA ILE A 248 11.27 -11.86 -26.05
C ILE A 248 10.62 -12.07 -27.42
N ASP A 249 11.41 -12.25 -28.47
CA ASP A 249 10.88 -12.43 -29.82
C ASP A 249 10.17 -13.77 -29.98
N GLU A 250 10.70 -14.87 -29.40
CA GLU A 250 10.01 -16.16 -29.34
C GLU A 250 8.66 -16.06 -28.60
N ILE A 251 8.61 -15.31 -27.49
CA ILE A 251 7.37 -15.09 -26.73
C ILE A 251 6.37 -14.29 -27.56
N ARG A 252 6.85 -13.29 -28.32
CA ARG A 252 6.03 -12.48 -29.22
C ARG A 252 5.44 -13.30 -30.34
N GLU A 253 6.24 -14.09 -31.03
CA GLU A 253 5.77 -15.02 -32.06
C GLU A 253 4.72 -16.00 -31.53
N LYS A 254 4.92 -16.49 -30.30
CA LYS A 254 3.98 -17.39 -29.65
C LYS A 254 2.64 -16.73 -29.38
N TYR A 255 2.61 -15.55 -28.75
CA TYR A 255 1.32 -14.89 -28.51
C TYR A 255 0.66 -14.46 -29.84
N GLN A 256 1.43 -14.10 -30.87
CA GLN A 256 0.92 -13.78 -32.21
C GLN A 256 0.21 -14.98 -32.85
N THR A 257 0.74 -16.17 -32.64
CA THR A 257 0.11 -17.43 -33.05
C THR A 257 -1.16 -17.68 -32.22
N ASP A 258 -1.09 -17.50 -30.91
CA ASP A 258 -2.22 -17.69 -29.98
C ASP A 258 -3.41 -16.76 -30.26
N LEU A 259 -3.18 -15.56 -30.84
CA LEU A 259 -4.25 -14.67 -31.32
C LEU A 259 -5.16 -15.33 -32.37
N LYS A 260 -4.69 -16.40 -33.02
CA LYS A 260 -5.44 -17.18 -34.02
C LYS A 260 -6.07 -18.45 -33.45
N SER A 261 -5.85 -18.78 -32.17
CA SER A 261 -6.37 -20.00 -31.53
C SER A 261 -7.90 -20.12 -31.64
N LYS A 262 -8.41 -21.35 -31.62
CA LYS A 262 -9.86 -21.61 -31.53
C LYS A 262 -10.38 -21.44 -30.10
N GLU A 263 -9.51 -21.58 -29.10
CA GLU A 263 -9.89 -21.48 -27.69
C GLU A 263 -9.91 -20.03 -27.20
N MET A 264 -11.05 -19.62 -26.63
CA MET A 264 -11.24 -18.25 -26.13
C MET A 264 -10.22 -17.87 -25.06
N LYS A 265 -9.94 -18.78 -24.12
CA LYS A 265 -8.98 -18.58 -23.04
C LYS A 265 -7.58 -18.25 -23.56
N ILE A 266 -7.15 -18.93 -24.62
CA ILE A 266 -5.85 -18.70 -25.27
C ILE A 266 -5.83 -17.34 -25.95
N LYS A 267 -6.89 -16.98 -26.69
CA LYS A 267 -7.00 -15.66 -27.31
C LYS A 267 -6.96 -14.52 -26.29
N GLN A 268 -7.72 -14.63 -25.21
CA GLN A 268 -7.77 -13.61 -24.15
C GLN A 268 -6.40 -13.44 -23.49
N ARG A 269 -5.73 -14.55 -23.14
CA ARG A 269 -4.36 -14.52 -22.62
C ARG A 269 -3.39 -13.84 -23.58
N ALA A 270 -3.46 -14.15 -24.88
CA ALA A 270 -2.58 -13.58 -25.88
C ALA A 270 -2.79 -12.07 -26.06
N VAL A 271 -4.05 -11.61 -26.10
CA VAL A 271 -4.35 -10.17 -26.17
C VAL A 271 -3.92 -9.44 -24.90
N ALA A 272 -4.15 -10.01 -23.72
CA ALA A 272 -3.68 -9.42 -22.46
C ALA A 272 -2.15 -9.32 -22.40
N LEU A 273 -1.44 -10.35 -22.85
CA LEU A 273 0.03 -10.34 -22.92
C LEU A 273 0.54 -9.32 -23.96
N TYR A 274 -0.14 -9.18 -25.10
CA TYR A 274 0.14 -8.13 -26.09
C TYR A 274 0.00 -6.73 -25.49
N PHE A 275 -1.05 -6.47 -24.70
CA PHE A 275 -1.21 -5.18 -24.03
C PHE A 275 -0.12 -4.93 -22.97
N ILE A 276 0.27 -5.95 -22.20
CA ILE A 276 1.36 -5.81 -21.23
C ILE A 276 2.70 -5.51 -21.93
N ASP A 277 3.03 -6.24 -23.01
CA ASP A 277 4.26 -6.03 -23.79
C ASP A 277 4.30 -4.66 -24.47
N LYS A 278 3.23 -4.25 -25.16
CA LYS A 278 3.23 -3.04 -25.99
C LYS A 278 2.91 -1.77 -25.22
N LEU A 279 2.06 -1.84 -24.20
CA LEU A 279 1.55 -0.68 -23.47
C LEU A 279 2.06 -0.60 -22.03
N ALA A 280 2.88 -1.57 -21.60
CA ALA A 280 3.40 -1.67 -20.24
C ALA A 280 2.28 -1.60 -19.18
N LEU A 281 1.10 -2.15 -19.49
CA LEU A 281 0.01 -2.23 -18.53
C LEU A 281 0.39 -3.15 -17.37
N ARG A 282 0.01 -2.78 -16.16
CA ARG A 282 0.19 -3.66 -14.99
C ARG A 282 -0.76 -4.85 -15.08
N PRO A 283 -0.42 -6.01 -14.49
CA PRO A 283 -1.23 -7.23 -14.60
C PRO A 283 -2.68 -7.05 -14.15
N GLY A 284 -2.91 -6.29 -13.07
CA GLY A 284 -4.25 -5.99 -12.56
C GLY A 284 -4.90 -7.16 -11.84
N ASN A 285 -4.49 -7.40 -10.59
CA ASN A 285 -5.16 -8.37 -9.72
C ASN A 285 -6.61 -7.94 -9.46
N GLN A 286 -7.51 -8.92 -9.29
CA GLN A 286 -8.85 -8.66 -8.78
C GLN A 286 -8.76 -7.98 -7.41
N LYS A 287 -9.68 -7.05 -7.19
CA LYS A 287 -9.82 -6.31 -5.94
C LYS A 287 -11.13 -6.64 -5.28
N ASP A 288 -11.12 -6.61 -3.96
CA ASP A 288 -12.33 -6.71 -3.16
C ASP A 288 -13.12 -5.39 -3.19
N GLU A 289 -14.42 -5.46 -2.89
CA GLU A 289 -15.34 -4.30 -2.88
C GLU A 289 -14.95 -3.21 -1.86
N ASP A 290 -14.06 -3.54 -0.92
CA ASP A 290 -13.59 -2.64 0.14
C ASP A 290 -12.37 -1.79 -0.26
N GLN A 291 -11.97 -1.85 -1.54
CA GLN A 291 -10.85 -1.11 -2.13
C GLN A 291 -11.34 -0.07 -3.13
N ALA A 292 -10.47 0.91 -3.46
CA ALA A 292 -10.77 1.82 -4.58
C ALA A 292 -10.84 1.04 -5.90
N ASP A 293 -11.89 1.27 -6.69
CA ASP A 293 -12.09 0.66 -8.00
C ASP A 293 -11.00 1.17 -8.96
N THR A 294 -10.00 0.31 -9.18
CA THR A 294 -8.95 0.56 -10.16
C THR A 294 -8.59 -0.77 -10.79
N VAL A 295 -8.29 -0.75 -12.08
CA VAL A 295 -8.03 -1.96 -12.86
C VAL A 295 -6.61 -1.99 -13.42
N GLY A 296 -6.18 -3.17 -13.84
CA GLY A 296 -5.04 -3.36 -14.73
C GLY A 296 -5.44 -4.30 -15.87
N CYS A 297 -4.47 -4.78 -16.64
CA CYS A 297 -4.71 -5.51 -17.88
C CYS A 297 -5.74 -6.65 -17.73
N CYS A 298 -5.51 -7.60 -16.82
CA CYS A 298 -6.38 -8.76 -16.62
C CYS A 298 -7.71 -8.44 -15.91
N SER A 299 -7.89 -7.23 -15.37
CA SER A 299 -9.11 -6.78 -14.69
C SER A 299 -9.83 -5.67 -15.46
N LEU A 300 -9.46 -5.42 -16.73
CA LEU A 300 -10.22 -4.53 -17.59
C LEU A 300 -11.66 -5.04 -17.75
N ARG A 301 -12.59 -4.10 -17.86
CA ARG A 301 -14.02 -4.31 -18.07
C ARG A 301 -14.39 -3.71 -19.41
N CYS A 302 -15.52 -4.10 -19.98
CA CYS A 302 -15.94 -3.63 -21.30
C CYS A 302 -16.09 -2.10 -21.38
N GLU A 303 -16.42 -1.43 -20.27
CA GLU A 303 -16.51 0.04 -20.19
C GLU A 303 -15.18 0.79 -20.29
N HIS A 304 -14.05 0.10 -20.08
CA HIS A 304 -12.73 0.72 -20.03
C HIS A 304 -12.08 0.86 -21.42
N ILE A 305 -12.71 0.31 -22.45
CA ILE A 305 -12.22 0.40 -23.82
C ILE A 305 -13.33 0.76 -24.81
N GLU A 306 -12.97 1.52 -25.84
CA GLU A 306 -13.80 1.78 -27.01
C GLU A 306 -13.06 1.36 -28.27
N LEU A 307 -13.79 0.77 -29.23
CA LEU A 307 -13.23 0.20 -30.45
C LEU A 307 -13.66 1.01 -31.68
N HIS A 308 -12.71 1.62 -32.38
CA HIS A 308 -12.94 2.36 -33.62
C HIS A 308 -12.28 1.66 -34.81
N GLU A 309 -13.05 1.35 -35.86
CA GLU A 309 -12.46 0.79 -37.09
C GLU A 309 -11.49 1.77 -37.75
N GLU A 310 -11.87 3.04 -37.75
CA GLU A 310 -11.07 4.16 -38.22
C GLU A 310 -11.26 5.33 -37.26
N LYS A 311 -10.16 5.93 -36.82
CA LYS A 311 -10.15 7.15 -36.01
C LYS A 311 -8.87 7.94 -36.32
N ASP A 312 -9.00 9.23 -36.58
CA ASP A 312 -7.90 10.14 -36.90
C ASP A 312 -6.94 9.60 -37.99
N GLY A 313 -7.52 9.01 -39.04
CA GLY A 313 -6.78 8.42 -40.17
C GLY A 313 -6.01 7.13 -39.84
N LYS A 314 -6.23 6.54 -38.67
CA LYS A 314 -5.64 5.26 -38.25
C LYS A 314 -6.69 4.17 -38.18
N TYR A 315 -6.34 2.98 -38.63
CA TYR A 315 -7.22 1.81 -38.58
C TYR A 315 -7.06 1.02 -37.28
N TYR A 316 -8.15 0.40 -36.83
CA TYR A 316 -8.22 -0.50 -35.67
C TYR A 316 -7.71 0.16 -34.39
N VAL A 317 -8.29 1.31 -34.04
CA VAL A 317 -7.91 2.08 -32.84
C VAL A 317 -8.69 1.61 -31.63
N VAL A 318 -7.97 1.31 -30.54
CA VAL A 318 -8.53 1.03 -29.23
C VAL A 318 -8.28 2.25 -28.35
N VAL A 319 -9.36 2.86 -27.87
CA VAL A 319 -9.30 3.92 -26.86
C VAL A 319 -9.37 3.24 -25.50
N PHE A 320 -8.38 3.47 -24.65
CA PHE A 320 -8.36 3.02 -23.26
C PHE A 320 -8.67 4.21 -22.38
N ASP A 321 -9.58 4.04 -21.43
CA ASP A 321 -9.87 5.03 -20.40
C ASP A 321 -10.28 4.36 -19.10
N PHE A 322 -9.35 4.30 -18.14
CA PHE A 322 -9.60 3.67 -16.86
C PHE A 322 -8.71 4.25 -15.76
N LEU A 323 -9.09 4.02 -14.50
CA LEU A 323 -8.26 4.33 -13.35
C LEU A 323 -7.33 3.15 -13.03
N GLY A 324 -6.02 3.37 -13.16
CA GLY A 324 -4.98 2.41 -12.82
C GLY A 324 -4.55 2.48 -11.36
N LYS A 325 -3.38 1.91 -11.05
CA LYS A 325 -2.77 1.97 -9.72
C LYS A 325 -2.80 3.40 -9.17
N ASP A 326 -3.17 3.54 -7.89
CA ASP A 326 -3.28 4.82 -7.19
C ASP A 326 -4.37 5.76 -7.72
N SER A 327 -5.34 5.20 -8.47
CA SER A 327 -6.43 5.92 -9.12
C SER A 327 -5.94 6.96 -10.12
N ILE A 328 -4.78 6.72 -10.72
CA ILE A 328 -4.24 7.54 -11.81
C ILE A 328 -4.93 7.11 -13.10
N ARG A 329 -5.58 8.06 -13.79
CA ARG A 329 -6.24 7.82 -15.07
C ARG A 329 -5.21 7.44 -16.13
N TYR A 330 -5.45 6.32 -16.80
CA TYR A 330 -4.77 5.92 -18.03
C TYR A 330 -5.73 6.21 -19.19
N TYR A 331 -5.42 7.24 -19.97
CA TYR A 331 -6.09 7.53 -21.23
C TYR A 331 -5.09 7.32 -22.37
N ASN A 332 -5.43 6.50 -23.35
CA ASN A 332 -4.57 6.29 -24.51
C ASN A 332 -5.36 5.82 -25.73
N GLU A 333 -4.95 6.27 -26.91
CA GLU A 333 -5.57 5.87 -28.18
C GLU A 333 -4.55 5.16 -29.04
N VAL A 334 -4.70 3.83 -29.15
CA VAL A 334 -3.66 2.98 -29.69
C VAL A 334 -4.18 2.24 -30.92
N PRO A 335 -3.55 2.41 -32.09
CA PRO A 335 -3.74 1.51 -33.22
C PRO A 335 -3.18 0.15 -32.87
N VAL A 336 -4.03 -0.88 -32.89
CA VAL A 336 -3.62 -2.25 -32.62
C VAL A 336 -3.64 -3.08 -33.89
N GLU A 337 -3.05 -4.27 -33.83
CA GLU A 337 -3.12 -5.20 -34.94
C GLU A 337 -4.57 -5.63 -35.20
N LYS A 338 -4.95 -5.76 -36.48
CA LYS A 338 -6.29 -6.14 -36.92
C LYS A 338 -6.85 -7.36 -36.18
N ARG A 339 -6.01 -8.36 -35.89
CA ARG A 339 -6.42 -9.58 -35.17
C ARG A 339 -6.74 -9.30 -33.70
N VAL A 340 -5.96 -8.46 -33.03
CA VAL A 340 -6.22 -8.00 -31.67
C VAL A 340 -7.57 -7.28 -31.62
N PHE A 341 -7.79 -6.32 -32.53
CA PHE A 341 -9.05 -5.57 -32.60
C PHE A 341 -10.27 -6.46 -32.82
N LYS A 342 -10.19 -7.41 -33.78
CA LYS A 342 -11.27 -8.38 -34.02
C LYS A 342 -11.52 -9.28 -32.81
N ASN A 343 -10.48 -9.70 -32.09
CA ASN A 343 -10.64 -10.49 -30.88
C ASN A 343 -11.29 -9.66 -29.76
N LEU A 344 -10.96 -8.38 -29.60
CA LEU A 344 -11.60 -7.51 -28.61
C LEU A 344 -13.11 -7.39 -28.85
N ARG A 345 -13.54 -7.22 -30.12
CA ARG A 345 -14.98 -7.26 -30.45
C ARG A 345 -15.64 -8.54 -29.96
N LEU A 346 -15.02 -9.68 -30.29
CA LEU A 346 -15.51 -10.99 -29.87
C LEU A 346 -15.54 -11.12 -28.34
N PHE A 347 -14.60 -10.51 -27.61
CA PHE A 347 -14.58 -10.54 -26.15
C PHE A 347 -15.68 -9.69 -25.53
N MET A 348 -16.21 -8.70 -26.25
CA MET A 348 -17.28 -7.80 -25.81
C MET A 348 -18.67 -8.25 -26.28
N GLU A 349 -18.76 -9.25 -27.17
CA GLU A 349 -20.04 -9.80 -27.63
C GLU A 349 -20.86 -10.36 -26.46
N ASN A 350 -22.13 -9.96 -26.40
CA ASN A 350 -23.08 -10.34 -25.35
C ASN A 350 -22.67 -9.95 -23.92
N LYS A 351 -21.79 -8.95 -23.75
CA LYS A 351 -21.39 -8.41 -22.45
C LYS A 351 -21.94 -7.02 -22.19
N LYS A 352 -22.19 -6.72 -20.92
CA LYS A 352 -22.52 -5.39 -20.41
C LYS A 352 -21.25 -4.59 -20.13
N LYS A 353 -21.40 -3.27 -19.97
CA LYS A 353 -20.30 -2.34 -19.65
C LYS A 353 -19.46 -2.77 -18.44
N GLY A 354 -20.11 -3.24 -17.38
CA GLY A 354 -19.43 -3.68 -16.14
C GLY A 354 -18.88 -5.10 -16.17
N ASP A 355 -19.06 -5.86 -17.25
CA ASP A 355 -18.54 -7.23 -17.32
C ASP A 355 -17.03 -7.22 -17.65
N ASP A 356 -16.31 -8.23 -17.14
CA ASP A 356 -14.88 -8.40 -17.39
C ASP A 356 -14.61 -8.57 -18.89
N LEU A 357 -13.66 -7.78 -19.42
CA LEU A 357 -13.19 -7.90 -20.80
C LEU A 357 -12.56 -9.28 -21.03
N PHE A 358 -11.77 -9.75 -20.06
CA PHE A 358 -11.09 -11.04 -20.08
C PHE A 358 -11.70 -12.05 -19.09
N ASP A 359 -12.95 -12.45 -19.31
CA ASP A 359 -13.74 -13.30 -18.39
C ASP A 359 -13.19 -14.73 -18.16
N LYS A 360 -12.25 -15.21 -18.99
CA LYS A 360 -11.58 -16.51 -18.83
C LYS A 360 -10.12 -16.38 -18.35
N LEU A 361 -9.71 -15.19 -17.94
CA LEU A 361 -8.33 -14.88 -17.53
C LEU A 361 -8.29 -14.26 -16.13
N ASN A 362 -7.23 -14.55 -15.40
CA ASN A 362 -6.82 -13.78 -14.24
C ASN A 362 -5.28 -13.76 -14.17
N THR A 363 -4.71 -12.98 -13.26
CA THR A 363 -3.26 -12.80 -13.15
C THR A 363 -2.53 -14.09 -12.77
N GLN A 364 -3.16 -14.99 -12.02
CA GLN A 364 -2.57 -16.30 -11.67
C GLN A 364 -2.41 -17.18 -12.92
N ILE A 365 -3.44 -17.24 -13.77
CA ILE A 365 -3.41 -17.98 -15.05
C ILE A 365 -2.33 -17.39 -15.97
N LEU A 366 -2.26 -16.06 -16.08
CA LEU A 366 -1.26 -15.39 -16.91
C LEU A 366 0.17 -15.67 -16.42
N ASN A 367 0.44 -15.50 -15.12
CA ASN A 367 1.76 -15.72 -14.54
C ASN A 367 2.19 -17.18 -14.58
N LYS A 368 1.26 -18.13 -14.43
CA LYS A 368 1.56 -19.55 -14.62
C LYS A 368 2.07 -19.81 -16.03
N TYR A 369 1.36 -19.29 -17.04
CA TYR A 369 1.77 -19.42 -18.43
C TYR A 369 3.13 -18.78 -18.70
N LEU A 370 3.37 -17.55 -18.21
CA LEU A 370 4.66 -16.88 -18.37
C LEU A 370 5.80 -17.67 -17.74
N ASN A 371 5.59 -18.23 -16.55
CA ASN A 371 6.58 -19.07 -15.89
C ASN A 371 6.88 -20.36 -16.68
N ASP A 372 5.90 -20.92 -17.39
CA ASP A 372 6.10 -22.07 -18.28
C ASP A 372 6.95 -21.69 -19.52
N LEU A 373 6.85 -20.45 -20.02
CA LEU A 373 7.71 -19.94 -21.10
C LEU A 373 9.14 -19.65 -20.64
N MET A 374 9.28 -19.11 -19.43
CA MET A 374 10.56 -18.81 -18.82
C MET A 374 10.42 -18.87 -17.30
N LYS A 375 11.13 -19.80 -16.67
CA LYS A 375 11.12 -19.97 -15.21
C LYS A 375 11.41 -18.64 -14.50
N GLY A 376 10.50 -18.23 -13.62
CA GLY A 376 10.56 -16.97 -12.88
C GLY A 376 10.02 -15.74 -13.62
N LEU A 377 9.47 -15.90 -14.82
CA LEU A 377 8.82 -14.80 -15.54
C LEU A 377 7.42 -14.54 -15.00
N THR A 378 7.13 -13.26 -14.75
CA THR A 378 5.81 -12.76 -14.39
C THR A 378 5.52 -11.50 -15.18
N ALA A 379 4.23 -11.16 -15.29
CA ALA A 379 3.74 -9.97 -15.96
C ALA A 379 4.11 -8.66 -15.24
#